data_AF-A0A5C5SUV6-F1
#
_entry.id   AF-A0A5C5SUV6-F1
#
_cell.length_a   1.000
_cell.length_b   1.000
_cell.length_c   1.000
_cell.angle_alpha   90.00
_cell.angle_beta   90.00
_cell.angle_gamma   90.00
#
_symmetry.space_group_name_H-M   'P 1'
#
loop_
_entity.id
_entity.type
_entity.pdbx_description
1 polymer ?
#
loop_
_entity_poly.entity_id
_entity_poly.type
_entity_poly.pdbx_seq_one_letter_code
_entity_poly.pdbx_strand_id
1 'polypeptide(L)'
;MNLSIKQGDTRHAIKAALKDAKGNVVDLTGARVRFVMAKSFTSRMIDREVPIVDNQVMVVFEPGETDEAGKMMAEFRVTYPDGKTETFPTESYITISIQKTLGGV
;
A
#
# COMPACT_ATOMS: atom_id res chain seq x y z
N MET A 1 -3.91 -7.39 6.39
CA MET A 1 -4.56 -6.10 6.74
C MET A 1 -5.65 -5.83 5.72
N ASN A 2 -6.83 -5.34 6.14
CA ASN A 2 -7.93 -5.01 5.24
C ASN A 2 -8.32 -3.54 5.41
N LEU A 3 -8.46 -2.82 4.30
CA LEU A 3 -8.95 -1.44 4.24
C LEU A 3 -10.22 -1.38 3.39
N SER A 4 -11.22 -0.62 3.84
CA SER A 4 -12.44 -0.35 3.07
C SER A 4 -12.64 1.16 2.96
N ILE A 5 -12.83 1.66 1.74
CA ILE A 5 -13.01 3.09 1.42
C ILE A 5 -14.08 3.28 0.35
N LYS A 6 -14.60 4.51 0.18
CA LYS A 6 -15.47 4.84 -0.96
C LYS A 6 -14.64 5.26 -2.17
N GLN A 7 -15.20 5.00 -3.35
CA GLN A 7 -14.68 5.44 -4.63
C GLN A 7 -14.50 6.96 -4.63
N GLY A 8 -13.30 7.42 -4.98
CA GLY A 8 -12.92 8.84 -4.99
C GLY A 8 -12.46 9.41 -3.64
N ASP A 9 -12.51 8.64 -2.55
CA ASP A 9 -11.97 9.10 -1.26
C ASP A 9 -10.43 9.17 -1.31
N THR A 10 -9.88 10.32 -0.91
CA THR A 10 -8.41 10.54 -0.82
C THR A 10 -7.93 10.82 0.60
N ARG A 11 -8.85 11.10 1.54
CA ARG A 11 -8.50 11.43 2.93
C ARG A 11 -7.98 10.23 3.73
N HIS A 12 -8.39 9.02 3.35
CA HIS A 12 -7.95 7.81 4.05
C HIS A 12 -6.47 7.54 3.79
N ALA A 13 -5.74 7.17 4.84
CA ALA A 13 -4.33 6.84 4.76
C ALA A 13 -4.05 5.45 5.33
N ILE A 14 -3.11 4.73 4.73
CA ILE A 14 -2.52 3.53 5.31
C ILE A 14 -1.33 3.96 6.14
N LYS A 15 -1.32 3.69 7.44
CA LYS A 15 -0.12 3.78 8.29
C LYS A 15 0.21 2.39 8.83
N ALA A 16 1.38 1.87 8.52
CA ALA A 16 1.74 0.50 8.89
C ALA A 16 3.19 0.37 9.36
N ALA A 17 3.41 -0.41 10.41
CA ALA A 17 4.73 -0.95 10.73
C ALA A 17 4.91 -2.25 9.93
N LEU A 18 5.99 -2.34 9.15
CA LEU A 18 6.30 -3.55 8.40
C LEU A 18 6.88 -4.60 9.35
N LYS A 19 6.48 -5.87 9.15
CA LYS A 19 6.87 -6.98 10.01
C LYS A 19 7.46 -8.11 9.18
N ASP A 20 8.52 -8.72 9.69
CA ASP A 20 9.12 -9.92 9.12
C ASP A 20 8.20 -11.15 9.32
N ALA A 21 8.59 -12.30 8.75
CA ALA A 21 7.86 -13.55 8.90
C ALA A 21 7.73 -14.05 10.36
N LYS A 22 8.54 -13.52 11.29
CA LYS A 22 8.48 -13.82 12.72
C LYS A 22 7.62 -12.82 13.50
N GLY A 23 7.08 -11.80 12.83
CA GLY A 23 6.25 -10.75 13.40
C GLY A 23 7.04 -9.60 14.04
N ASN A 24 8.38 -9.57 13.90
CA ASN A 24 9.21 -8.48 14.40
C ASN A 24 9.11 -7.27 13.49
N VAL A 25 9.12 -6.07 14.07
CA VAL A 25 9.13 -4.83 13.29
C VAL A 25 10.46 -4.71 12.55
N VAL A 26 10.38 -4.44 11.25
CA VAL A 26 11.53 -4.24 10.38
C VAL A 26 12.08 -2.82 10.56
N ASP A 27 13.40 -2.69 10.60
CA ASP A 27 14.08 -1.40 10.57
C ASP A 27 14.14 -0.88 9.13
N LEU A 28 13.56 0.30 8.90
CA LEU A 28 13.47 0.96 7.61
C LEU A 28 14.47 2.12 7.47
N THR A 29 15.45 2.23 8.39
CA THR A 29 16.46 3.29 8.36
C THR A 29 17.23 3.29 7.03
N GLY A 30 17.17 4.41 6.31
CA GLY A 30 17.82 4.59 5.02
C GLY A 30 17.18 3.80 3.86
N ALA A 31 16.10 3.06 4.10
CA ALA A 31 15.39 2.33 3.06
C ALA A 31 14.52 3.25 2.20
N ARG A 32 14.17 2.77 1.02
CA ARG A 32 13.14 3.35 0.14
C ARG A 32 11.98 2.39 0.03
N VAL A 33 10.75 2.89 0.06
CA VAL A 33 9.56 2.03 -0.02
C VAL A 33 8.69 2.46 -1.19
N ARG A 34 8.33 1.51 -2.04
CA ARG A 34 7.28 1.65 -3.05
C ARG A 34 6.02 0.95 -2.60
N PHE A 35 4.89 1.65 -2.68
CA PHE A 35 3.57 1.04 -2.55
C PHE A 35 3.08 0.63 -3.93
N VAL A 36 2.68 -0.64 -4.05
CA VAL A 36 2.12 -1.21 -5.28
C VAL A 36 0.70 -1.66 -4.98
N MET A 37 -0.27 -1.19 -5.75
CA MET A 37 -1.66 -1.63 -5.69
C MET A 37 -2.14 -2.05 -7.08
N ALA A 38 -2.82 -3.18 -7.14
CA ALA A 38 -3.29 -3.74 -8.40
C ALA A 38 -4.66 -4.42 -8.23
N LYS A 39 -5.50 -4.31 -9.25
CA LYS A 39 -6.79 -5.03 -9.32
C LYS A 39 -6.60 -6.49 -9.73
N SER A 40 -5.58 -6.75 -10.54
CA SER A 40 -5.12 -8.06 -10.95
C SER A 40 -3.59 -8.03 -11.07
N PHE A 41 -2.94 -9.18 -11.14
CA PHE A 41 -1.47 -9.26 -11.26
C PHE A 41 -0.89 -8.52 -12.48
N THR A 42 -1.71 -8.20 -13.48
CA THR A 42 -1.30 -7.50 -14.71
C THR A 42 -1.77 -6.04 -14.78
N SER A 43 -2.68 -5.60 -13.91
CA SER A 43 -3.25 -4.24 -13.94
C SER A 43 -2.85 -3.47 -12.68
N ARG A 44 -1.68 -2.83 -12.72
CA ARG A 44 -1.18 -1.96 -11.65
C ARG A 44 -1.92 -0.61 -11.70
N MET A 45 -2.55 -0.27 -10.59
CA MET A 45 -3.24 1.01 -10.40
C MET A 45 -2.33 2.04 -9.73
N ILE A 46 -1.51 1.59 -8.78
CA ILE A 46 -0.53 2.42 -8.08
C ILE A 46 0.81 1.69 -8.09
N ASP A 47 1.87 2.42 -8.41
CA ASP A 47 3.25 1.96 -8.29
C ASP A 47 4.14 3.21 -8.10
N ARG A 48 4.32 3.65 -6.85
CA ARG A 48 5.10 4.86 -6.52
C ARG A 48 5.77 4.76 -5.15
N GLU A 49 6.77 5.61 -4.93
CA GLU A 49 7.41 5.76 -3.62
C GLU A 49 6.44 6.38 -2.60
N VAL A 50 6.58 5.95 -1.35
CA VAL A 50 5.79 6.44 -0.21
C VAL A 50 6.70 6.81 0.96
N PRO A 51 6.33 7.83 1.76
CA PRO A 51 7.17 8.28 2.86
C PRO A 51 7.22 7.25 3.99
N ILE A 52 8.35 7.27 4.69
CA ILE A 52 8.58 6.57 5.95
C ILE A 52 8.59 7.63 7.05
N VAL A 53 7.76 7.47 8.07
CA VAL A 53 7.61 8.38 9.21
C VAL A 53 7.62 7.54 10.49
N ASP A 54 8.53 7.82 11.42
CA ASP A 54 8.68 7.08 12.68
C ASP A 54 8.79 5.55 12.49
N ASN A 55 9.60 5.11 11.51
CA ASN A 55 9.75 3.70 11.12
C ASN A 55 8.44 3.01 10.67
N GLN A 56 7.48 3.80 10.17
CA GLN A 56 6.23 3.30 9.59
C GLN A 56 6.07 3.85 8.18
N VAL A 57 5.49 3.03 7.30
CA VAL A 57 5.13 3.47 5.94
C VAL A 57 3.79 4.20 5.98
N MET A 58 3.67 5.27 5.21
CA MET A 58 2.44 6.07 5.11
C MET A 58 2.00 6.23 3.65
N VAL A 59 0.81 5.73 3.32
CA VAL A 59 0.18 5.93 2.01
C VAL A 59 -0.98 6.88 2.19
N VAL A 60 -0.93 8.05 1.54
CA VAL A 60 -2.08 8.93 1.36
C VAL A 60 -2.48 8.83 -0.10
N PHE A 61 -3.74 8.49 -0.38
CA PHE A 61 -4.20 8.35 -1.76
C PHE A 61 -4.28 9.70 -2.46
N GLU A 62 -3.79 9.74 -3.69
CA GLU A 62 -3.87 10.89 -4.58
C GLU A 62 -5.16 10.86 -5.40
N PRO A 63 -5.63 12.01 -5.92
CA PRO A 63 -6.77 12.05 -6.83
C PRO A 63 -6.58 11.08 -8.00
N GLY A 64 -7.62 10.30 -8.32
CA GLY A 64 -7.56 9.27 -9.37
C GLY A 64 -7.18 7.87 -8.87
N GLU A 65 -6.45 7.75 -7.76
CA GLU A 65 -5.95 6.45 -7.28
C GLU A 65 -7.04 5.54 -6.71
N THR A 66 -8.19 6.11 -6.34
CA THR A 66 -9.33 5.39 -5.75
C THR A 66 -10.60 5.46 -6.60
N ASP A 67 -10.47 5.86 -7.87
CA ASP A 67 -11.61 6.06 -8.77
C ASP A 67 -12.16 4.74 -9.33
N GLU A 68 -11.39 3.65 -9.30
CA GLU A 68 -11.87 2.35 -9.74
C GLU A 68 -12.39 1.52 -8.56
N ALA A 69 -13.70 1.26 -8.55
CA ALA A 69 -14.32 0.40 -7.54
C ALA A 69 -13.94 -1.07 -7.75
N GLY A 70 -13.77 -1.79 -6.63
CA GLY A 70 -13.43 -3.21 -6.65
C GLY A 70 -12.65 -3.66 -5.42
N LYS A 71 -12.17 -4.90 -5.49
CA LYS A 71 -11.17 -5.43 -4.57
C LYS A 71 -9.81 -5.35 -5.24
N MET A 72 -8.85 -4.77 -4.55
CA MET A 72 -7.46 -4.67 -4.98
C MET A 72 -6.57 -5.34 -3.94
N MET A 73 -5.41 -5.75 -4.42
CA MET A 73 -4.33 -6.29 -3.61
C MET A 73 -3.18 -5.29 -3.64
N ALA A 74 -2.52 -5.13 -2.51
CA ALA A 74 -1.39 -4.23 -2.40
C ALA A 74 -0.26 -4.80 -1.55
N GLU A 75 0.94 -4.29 -1.80
CA GLU A 75 2.19 -4.65 -1.12
C GLU A 75 3.11 -3.43 -1.04
N PHE A 76 4.05 -3.50 -0.11
CA PHE A 76 5.18 -2.58 0.01
C PHE A 76 6.45 -3.28 -0.46
N ARG A 77 7.16 -2.69 -1.41
CA ARG A 77 8.49 -3.13 -1.83
C ARG A 77 9.52 -2.21 -1.20
N VAL A 78 10.33 -2.78 -0.32
CA VAL A 78 11.36 -2.07 0.43
C VAL A 78 12.69 -2.34 -0.25
N THR A 79 13.41 -1.30 -0.65
CA THR A 79 14.80 -1.39 -1.09
C THR A 79 15.70 -0.82 0.00
N TYR A 80 16.60 -1.65 0.52
CA TYR A 80 17.51 -1.32 1.62
C TYR A 80 18.78 -0.61 1.12
N PRO A 81 19.57 0.03 2.01
CA PRO A 81 20.81 0.70 1.64
C PRO A 81 21.84 -0.19 0.94
N ASP A 82 21.82 -1.49 1.22
CA ASP A 82 22.69 -2.49 0.58
C ASP A 82 22.21 -2.91 -0.83
N GLY A 83 21.12 -2.30 -1.32
CA GLY A 83 20.52 -2.57 -2.61
C GLY A 83 19.58 -3.78 -2.65
N LYS A 84 19.46 -4.55 -1.56
CA LYS A 84 18.53 -5.68 -1.51
C LYS A 84 17.09 -5.19 -1.41
N THR A 85 16.17 -6.00 -1.91
CA THR A 85 14.74 -5.71 -1.87
C THR A 85 13.99 -6.80 -1.13
N GLU A 86 12.99 -6.40 -0.35
CA GLU A 86 12.05 -7.28 0.34
C GLU A 86 10.63 -6.76 0.16
N THR A 87 9.65 -7.67 0.11
CA THR A 87 8.25 -7.33 -0.16
C THR A 87 7.38 -7.69 1.03
N PHE A 88 6.48 -6.77 1.42
CA PHE A 88 5.63 -6.89 2.58
C PHE A 88 4.15 -6.67 2.21
N PRO A 89 3.22 -7.42 2.78
CA PRO A 89 3.45 -8.54 3.71
C PRO A 89 4.13 -9.74 3.04
N THR A 90 4.95 -10.48 3.79
CA THR A 90 5.73 -11.61 3.22
C THR A 90 4.85 -12.79 2.80
N GLU A 91 3.78 -13.06 3.53
CA GLU A 91 2.94 -14.26 3.35
C GLU A 91 1.54 -13.95 2.78
N SER A 92 1.23 -12.68 2.52
CA SER A 92 -0.11 -12.27 2.09
C SER A 92 -0.09 -10.89 1.44
N TYR A 93 -1.27 -10.35 1.17
CA TYR A 93 -1.44 -9.03 0.59
C TYR A 93 -2.26 -8.13 1.51
N ILE A 94 -2.09 -6.83 1.35
CA ILE A 94 -3.04 -5.85 1.85
C ILE A 94 -4.26 -5.91 0.95
N THR A 95 -5.42 -6.21 1.51
CA THR A 95 -6.67 -6.19 0.74
C THR A 95 -7.32 -4.83 0.88
N ILE A 96 -7.57 -4.16 -0.24
CA ILE A 96 -8.23 -2.86 -0.27
C ILE A 96 -9.56 -3.04 -1.01
N SER A 97 -10.66 -2.65 -0.37
CA SER A 97 -11.99 -2.68 -0.97
C SER A 97 -12.47 -1.26 -1.22
N ILE A 98 -12.47 -0.82 -2.48
CA ILE A 98 -13.08 0.44 -2.89
C ILE A 98 -14.53 0.14 -3.24
N GLN A 99 -15.45 0.64 -2.43
CA GLN A 99 -16.87 0.52 -2.68
C GLN A 99 -17.34 1.66 -3.57
N LYS A 100 -18.17 1.34 -4.56
CA LYS A 100 -18.81 2.34 -5.43
C LYS A 100 -19.49 3.42 -4.57
N THR A 101 -19.26 4.69 -4.94
CA THR A 101 -20.00 5.79 -4.34
C THR A 101 -21.43 5.82 -4.89
N LEU A 102 -22.37 6.36 -4.12
CA LEU A 102 -23.74 6.54 -4.61
C LEU A 102 -23.81 7.81 -5.46
N GLY A 103 -24.59 7.79 -6.53
CA GLY A 103 -24.80 8.95 -7.41
C GLY A 103 -23.86 9.04 -8.63
N GLY A 104 -22.84 8.18 -8.73
CA GLY A 104 -21.86 8.22 -9.82
C GLY A 104 -20.84 9.35 -9.66
N VAL A 105 -19.69 9.21 -10.34
CA VAL A 105 -18.75 10.30 -10.61
C VAL A 105 -19.09 10.93 -11.95
#